data_AF-A0A1H1FTG6-F1
#
_entry.id   AF-A0A1H1FTG6-F1
#
_cell.length_a   1.000
_cell.length_b   1.000
_cell.length_c   1.000
_cell.angle_alpha   90.00
_cell.angle_beta   90.00
_cell.angle_gamma   90.00
#
_symmetry.space_group_name_H-M   'P 1'
#
loop_
_entity.id
_entity.type
_entity.pdbx_description
1 polymer ?
#
loop_
_entity_poly.entity_id
_entity_poly.type
_entity_poly.pdbx_seq_one_letter_code
_entity_poly.pdbx_strand_id
1 'polypeptide(L)'
;MSELLAVETQKSRTDVAAILRALADQIDSGETIRVSADDRNESLRLADSLSFELEIERESNGDQEIELELEVEWLEPAEAEDGAESEGRETESVTAFDEVDLSEPIESLGQFQLFKDRADEWRWRLVHRNGNVIATSGEGYTTKRNAKKGIRSVLRNAPGAAITETDESA
;
A
#
# COMPACT_ATOMS: atom_id res chain seq x y z
N MET A 1 -0.29 -8.43 -11.55
CA MET A 1 -1.69 -8.85 -11.37
C MET A 1 -1.86 -9.00 -9.87
N SER A 2 -2.58 -8.10 -9.19
CA SER A 2 -2.69 -8.12 -7.73
C SER A 2 -3.89 -9.01 -7.36
N GLU A 3 -3.63 -10.18 -6.79
CA GLU A 3 -4.69 -11.02 -6.22
C GLU A 3 -4.95 -10.58 -4.77
N LEU A 4 -6.10 -9.95 -4.54
CA LEU A 4 -6.55 -9.57 -3.20
C LEU A 4 -7.36 -10.72 -2.61
N LEU A 5 -6.82 -11.38 -1.60
CA LEU A 5 -7.56 -12.35 -0.81
C LEU A 5 -8.27 -11.62 0.35
N ALA A 6 -9.55 -11.28 0.17
CA ALA A 6 -10.38 -10.69 1.22
C ALA A 6 -11.43 -11.71 1.68
N VAL A 7 -11.29 -12.25 2.89
CA VAL A 7 -12.32 -13.08 3.54
C VAL A 7 -12.98 -12.27 4.65
N GLU A 8 -14.19 -11.78 4.38
CA GLU A 8 -15.05 -11.19 5.41
C GLU A 8 -16.01 -12.28 5.91
N THR A 9 -15.74 -12.82 7.10
CA THR A 9 -16.61 -13.81 7.75
C THR A 9 -16.66 -13.55 9.24
N GLN A 10 -17.87 -13.59 9.81
CA GLN A 10 -18.07 -13.49 11.24
C GLN A 10 -17.47 -14.72 11.95
N LYS A 11 -16.44 -14.50 12.79
CA LYS A 11 -15.78 -15.54 13.59
C LYS A 11 -15.92 -15.25 15.08
N SER A 12 -15.86 -16.27 15.93
CA SER A 12 -15.86 -16.07 17.38
C SER A 12 -14.54 -15.42 17.85
N ARG A 13 -14.56 -14.78 19.02
CA ARG A 13 -13.33 -14.22 19.63
C ARG A 13 -12.23 -15.27 19.81
N THR A 14 -12.61 -16.50 20.15
CA THR A 14 -11.68 -17.62 20.34
C THR A 14 -11.04 -18.03 19.03
N ASP A 15 -11.82 -18.11 17.95
CA ASP A 15 -11.31 -18.48 16.62
C ASP A 15 -10.36 -17.41 16.08
N VAL A 16 -10.72 -16.13 16.21
CA VAL A 16 -9.84 -15.01 15.84
C VAL A 16 -8.53 -15.07 16.62
N ALA A 17 -8.58 -15.29 17.95
CA ALA A 17 -7.38 -15.42 18.76
C ALA A 17 -6.53 -16.63 18.37
N ALA A 18 -7.14 -17.74 17.94
CA ALA A 18 -6.40 -18.91 17.46
C ALA A 18 -5.67 -18.59 16.13
N ILE A 19 -6.34 -17.90 15.20
CA ILE A 19 -5.75 -17.47 13.92
C ILE A 19 -4.57 -16.52 14.17
N LEU A 20 -4.75 -15.51 15.02
CA LEU A 20 -3.69 -14.54 15.30
C LEU A 20 -2.47 -15.18 15.98
N ARG A 21 -2.67 -16.16 16.87
CA ARG A 21 -1.55 -16.93 17.45
C ARG A 21 -0.82 -17.76 16.41
N ALA A 22 -1.57 -18.48 15.57
CA ALA A 22 -0.97 -19.27 14.50
C ALA A 22 -0.17 -18.40 13.52
N LEU A 23 -0.67 -17.19 13.20
CA LEU A 23 0.07 -16.22 12.39
C LEU A 23 1.33 -15.73 13.12
N ALA A 24 1.24 -15.41 14.41
CA ALA A 24 2.40 -14.99 15.21
C ALA A 24 3.48 -16.08 15.27
N ASP A 25 3.09 -17.33 15.49
CA ASP A 25 4.02 -18.47 15.52
C ASP A 25 4.72 -18.67 14.15
N GLN A 26 4.01 -18.43 13.04
CA GLN A 26 4.58 -18.50 11.69
C GLN A 26 5.51 -17.33 11.37
N ILE A 27 5.23 -16.14 11.91
CA ILE A 27 6.11 -14.99 11.78
C ILE A 27 7.41 -15.21 12.56
N ASP A 28 7.31 -15.72 13.79
CA ASP A 28 8.45 -15.98 14.66
C ASP A 28 9.35 -17.11 14.13
N SER A 29 8.79 -18.11 13.44
CA SER A 29 9.58 -19.20 12.87
C SER A 29 10.42 -18.80 11.66
N GLY A 30 10.08 -17.71 10.96
CA GLY A 30 10.85 -17.17 9.83
C GLY A 30 10.88 -18.04 8.56
N GLU A 31 10.16 -19.16 8.52
CA GLU A 31 10.21 -20.08 7.38
C GLU A 31 9.28 -19.65 6.23
N THR A 32 7.96 -19.78 6.45
CA THR A 32 6.94 -19.58 5.42
C THR A 32 5.58 -19.45 6.11
N ILE A 33 4.91 -18.32 5.91
CA ILE A 33 3.51 -18.17 6.30
C ILE A 33 2.66 -19.01 5.34
N ARG A 34 1.74 -19.81 5.88
CA ARG A 34 0.66 -20.43 5.11
C ARG A 34 -0.64 -19.70 5.38
N VAL A 35 -1.11 -18.96 4.38
CA VAL A 35 -2.43 -18.35 4.42
C VAL A 35 -3.40 -19.31 3.76
N SER A 36 -4.38 -19.78 4.52
CA SER A 36 -5.45 -20.64 4.03
C SER A 36 -6.77 -19.88 4.09
N ALA A 37 -7.37 -19.65 2.92
CA ALA A 37 -8.71 -19.08 2.81
C ALA A 37 -9.52 -19.94 1.86
N ASP A 38 -10.62 -20.49 2.38
CA ASP A 38 -11.46 -21.47 1.71
C ASP A 38 -10.64 -22.66 1.15
N ASP A 39 -10.49 -22.75 -0.17
CA ASP A 39 -9.75 -23.79 -0.91
C ASP A 39 -8.37 -23.32 -1.42
N ARG A 40 -7.96 -22.09 -1.09
CA ARG A 40 -6.67 -21.53 -1.52
C ARG A 40 -5.67 -21.58 -0.37
N ASN A 41 -4.54 -22.22 -0.62
CA ASN A 41 -3.38 -22.21 0.26
C ASN A 41 -2.27 -21.44 -0.45
N GLU A 42 -1.88 -20.31 0.12
CA GLU A 42 -0.70 -19.56 -0.32
C GLU A 42 0.41 -19.66 0.69
N SER A 43 1.63 -19.82 0.18
CA SER A 43 2.86 -19.92 0.96
C SER A 43 3.73 -18.71 0.68
N LEU A 44 4.00 -17.90 1.69
CA LEU A 44 4.74 -16.65 1.58
C LEU A 44 6.00 -16.71 2.45
N ARG A 45 7.17 -16.39 1.90
CA ARG A 45 8.40 -16.19 2.69
C ARG A 45 8.43 -14.78 3.25
N LEU A 46 8.65 -14.67 4.55
CA LEU A 46 8.85 -13.39 5.21
C LEU A 46 10.28 -12.90 5.01
N ALA A 47 10.44 -11.60 4.84
CA ALA A 47 11.74 -10.96 4.97
C ALA A 47 12.12 -10.82 6.46
N ASP A 48 13.42 -10.71 6.75
CA ASP A 48 13.93 -10.46 8.11
C ASP A 48 13.47 -9.11 8.68
N SER A 49 13.09 -8.18 7.80
CA SER A 49 12.55 -6.86 8.15
C SER A 49 11.13 -6.71 7.63
N LEU A 50 10.19 -6.46 8.54
CA LEU A 50 8.78 -6.26 8.24
C LEU A 50 8.37 -4.85 8.66
N SER A 51 7.52 -4.21 7.85
CA SER A 51 6.75 -3.03 8.25
C SER A 51 5.43 -3.48 8.86
N PHE A 52 5.07 -2.96 10.02
CA PHE A 52 3.81 -3.27 10.71
C PHE A 52 3.04 -2.00 11.04
N GLU A 53 1.77 -1.97 10.67
CA GLU A 53 0.83 -0.89 11.00
C GLU A 53 -0.39 -1.46 11.75
N LEU A 54 -0.78 -0.78 12.83
CA LEU A 54 -1.97 -1.08 13.62
C LEU A 54 -2.88 0.15 13.64
N GLU A 55 -4.05 0.04 13.03
CA GLU A 55 -5.05 1.11 13.04
C GLU A 55 -6.28 0.69 13.87
N ILE A 56 -6.79 1.63 14.69
CA ILE A 56 -8.05 1.46 15.42
C ILE A 56 -8.97 2.61 15.01
N GLU A 57 -10.11 2.28 14.41
CA GLU A 57 -11.15 3.25 14.10
C GLU A 57 -12.40 2.98 14.97
N ARG A 58 -12.99 4.05 15.50
CA ARG A 58 -14.24 4.00 16.27
C ARG A 58 -15.22 4.98 15.67
N GLU A 59 -16.32 4.49 15.12
CA GLU A 59 -17.39 5.34 14.65
C GLU A 59 -18.36 5.67 15.81
N SER A 60 -18.75 6.94 15.93
CA SER A 60 -19.53 7.45 17.07
C SER A 60 -20.97 7.83 16.71
N ASN A 61 -21.43 7.63 15.47
CA ASN A 61 -22.76 8.05 15.03
C ASN A 61 -23.52 6.91 14.34
N GLY A 62 -24.69 6.56 14.89
CA GLY A 62 -25.57 5.51 14.35
C GLY A 62 -25.29 4.16 14.99
N ASP A 63 -24.46 3.36 14.34
CA ASP A 63 -24.01 2.05 14.81
C ASP A 63 -22.57 2.19 15.33
N GLN A 64 -22.35 1.87 16.61
CA GLN A 64 -21.02 1.95 17.21
C GLN A 64 -20.17 0.79 16.70
N GLU A 65 -19.52 0.98 15.57
CA GLU A 65 -18.55 0.03 15.01
C GLU A 65 -17.14 0.38 15.49
N ILE A 66 -16.43 -0.64 15.97
CA ILE A 66 -15.01 -0.57 16.31
C ILE A 66 -14.29 -1.47 15.33
N GLU A 67 -13.38 -0.89 14.58
CA GLU A 67 -12.55 -1.60 13.60
C GLU A 67 -11.09 -1.58 14.06
N LEU A 68 -10.44 -2.74 13.92
CA LEU A 68 -9.03 -2.95 14.18
C LEU A 68 -8.43 -3.50 12.88
N GLU A 69 -7.49 -2.76 12.28
CA GLU A 69 -6.75 -3.21 11.11
C GLU A 69 -5.31 -3.52 11.50
N LEU A 70 -4.81 -4.67 11.04
CA LEU A 70 -3.42 -5.07 11.15
C LEU A 70 -2.87 -5.23 9.74
N GLU A 71 -1.86 -4.46 9.39
CA GLU A 71 -1.18 -4.53 8.10
C GLU A 71 0.29 -4.89 8.34
N VAL A 72 0.74 -5.96 7.70
CA VAL A 72 2.15 -6.41 7.73
C VAL A 72 2.62 -6.45 6.29
N GLU A 73 3.71 -5.77 6.00
CA GLU A 73 4.23 -5.61 4.64
C GLU A 73 5.73 -5.83 4.60
N TRP A 74 6.17 -6.48 3.53
CA TRP A 74 7.58 -6.68 3.25
C TRP A 74 7.82 -6.73 1.75
N LEU A 75 9.05 -6.43 1.35
CA LEU A 75 9.51 -6.68 -0.02
C LEU A 75 9.86 -8.16 -0.13
N GLU A 76 9.39 -8.82 -1.18
CA GLU A 76 9.84 -10.18 -1.48
C GLU A 76 11.35 -10.18 -1.66
N PRO A 77 12.09 -11.06 -0.97
CA PRO A 77 13.53 -11.16 -1.16
C PRO A 77 13.77 -11.59 -2.60
N ALA A 78 14.60 -10.84 -3.33
CA ALA A 78 15.05 -11.25 -4.65
C ALA A 78 15.64 -12.66 -4.54
N GLU A 79 15.11 -13.62 -5.29
CA GLU A 79 15.67 -14.95 -5.40
C GLU A 79 17.16 -14.78 -5.72
N ALA A 80 18.04 -15.30 -4.86
CA ALA A 80 19.47 -15.21 -5.07
C ALA A 80 19.82 -15.99 -6.35
N GLU A 81 19.93 -15.28 -7.47
CA GLU A 81 20.39 -15.87 -8.71
C GLU A 81 21.86 -16.26 -8.56
N ASP A 82 22.07 -17.58 -8.52
CA ASP A 82 23.37 -18.21 -8.64
C ASP A 82 23.89 -18.00 -10.08
N GLY A 83 24.78 -17.02 -10.23
CA GLY A 83 25.84 -16.96 -11.24
C GLY A 83 25.45 -16.81 -12.72
N ALA A 84 25.78 -15.65 -13.31
CA ALA A 84 26.68 -15.57 -14.48
C ALA A 84 26.88 -14.10 -14.92
N GLU A 85 28.06 -13.87 -15.48
CA GLU A 85 28.70 -12.60 -15.73
C GLU A 85 28.22 -11.95 -17.05
N SER A 86 28.11 -10.61 -17.02
CA SER A 86 28.33 -9.58 -18.05
C SER A 86 27.96 -9.85 -19.53
N GLU A 87 27.18 -8.95 -20.14
CA GLU A 87 27.71 -8.06 -21.19
C GLU A 87 26.75 -6.89 -21.53
N GLY A 88 27.26 -5.68 -21.29
CA GLY A 88 27.12 -4.47 -22.12
C GLY A 88 25.86 -4.24 -22.95
N ARG A 89 24.99 -3.35 -22.48
CA ARG A 89 24.21 -2.49 -23.36
C ARG A 89 24.26 -1.05 -22.86
N GLU A 90 24.79 -0.20 -23.74
CA GLU A 90 24.99 1.22 -23.57
C GLU A 90 23.63 1.91 -23.52
N THR A 91 23.27 2.43 -22.34
CA THR A 91 22.11 3.30 -22.18
C THR A 91 22.56 4.72 -22.47
N GLU A 92 22.03 5.31 -23.55
CA GLU A 92 22.15 6.73 -23.82
C GLU A 92 21.58 7.53 -22.65
N SER A 93 22.47 8.32 -22.05
CA SER A 93 22.21 9.26 -20.99
C SER A 93 21.32 10.40 -21.48
N VAL A 94 20.15 10.58 -20.88
CA VAL A 94 19.48 11.89 -20.83
C VAL A 94 19.67 12.41 -19.41
N THR A 95 20.58 13.37 -19.27
CA THR A 95 20.97 13.97 -18.01
C THR A 95 19.93 14.97 -17.49
N ALA A 96 19.83 15.01 -16.17
CA ALA A 96 19.38 16.12 -15.32
C ALA A 96 17.88 16.22 -14.99
N PHE A 97 17.42 15.30 -14.16
CA PHE A 97 16.78 15.74 -12.92
C PHE A 97 17.83 15.54 -11.83
N ASP A 98 18.15 16.63 -11.14
CA ASP A 98 19.07 16.69 -10.00
C ASP A 98 18.84 15.45 -9.12
N GLU A 99 19.92 14.72 -8.83
CA GLU A 99 19.95 13.60 -7.92
C GLU A 99 19.41 14.09 -6.57
N VAL A 100 18.12 13.87 -6.33
CA VAL A 100 17.48 14.34 -5.10
C VAL A 100 18.11 13.51 -3.99
N ASP A 101 18.92 14.14 -3.16
CA ASP A 101 19.49 13.52 -1.97
C ASP A 101 18.34 13.14 -1.02
N LEU A 102 17.87 11.89 -1.14
CA LEU A 102 16.75 11.34 -0.37
C LEU A 102 17.12 11.14 1.12
N SER A 103 18.31 11.57 1.56
CA SER A 103 18.73 11.52 2.97
C SER A 103 18.29 12.74 3.79
N GLU A 104 17.83 13.81 3.14
CA GLU A 104 17.23 14.98 3.80
C GLU A 104 15.68 14.83 3.84
N PRO A 105 15.01 15.24 4.94
CA PRO A 105 13.55 15.24 4.98
C PRO A 105 13.01 16.22 3.95
N ILE A 106 12.46 15.70 2.86
CA ILE A 106 11.78 16.51 1.85
C ILE A 106 10.55 17.12 2.54
N GLU A 107 10.64 18.39 2.95
CA GLU A 107 9.47 19.11 3.43
C GLU A 107 8.46 19.17 2.29
N SER A 108 7.41 18.36 2.38
CA SER A 108 6.38 18.29 1.34
C SER A 108 5.79 19.68 1.09
N LEU A 109 5.98 20.19 -0.13
CA LEU A 109 5.43 21.47 -0.58
C LEU A 109 3.93 21.38 -0.90
N GLY A 110 3.31 20.21 -0.69
CA GLY A 110 1.89 19.98 -0.94
C GLY A 110 1.18 19.25 0.19
N GLN A 111 -0.13 19.45 0.27
CA GLN A 111 -1.00 18.83 1.26
C GLN A 111 -2.16 18.11 0.58
N PHE A 112 -2.45 16.88 1.03
CA PHE A 112 -3.68 16.18 0.66
C PHE A 112 -4.89 16.83 1.35
N GLN A 113 -5.87 17.22 0.54
CA GLN A 113 -7.17 17.68 1.00
C GLN A 113 -8.21 16.61 0.71
N LEU A 114 -8.81 16.09 1.77
CA LEU A 114 -9.91 15.13 1.71
C LEU A 114 -11.24 15.87 1.87
N PHE A 115 -12.17 15.68 0.93
CA PHE A 115 -13.45 16.38 0.93
C PHE A 115 -14.57 15.49 0.38
N LYS A 116 -15.82 15.84 0.70
CA LYS A 116 -17.01 15.23 0.11
C LYS A 116 -17.51 16.12 -1.03
N ASP A 117 -17.78 15.54 -2.19
CA ASP A 117 -18.22 16.29 -3.36
C ASP A 117 -19.75 16.46 -3.41
N ARG A 118 -20.28 16.97 -4.53
CA ARG A 118 -21.72 17.18 -4.72
C ARG A 118 -22.53 15.89 -4.94
N ALA A 119 -21.86 14.80 -5.29
CA ALA A 119 -22.47 13.48 -5.47
C ALA A 119 -22.45 12.66 -4.18
N ASP A 120 -22.10 13.28 -3.04
CA ASP A 120 -21.89 12.61 -1.76
C ASP A 120 -20.75 11.57 -1.78
N GLU A 121 -19.80 11.72 -2.69
CA GLU A 121 -18.61 10.87 -2.76
C GLU A 121 -17.42 11.54 -2.07
N TRP A 122 -16.61 10.75 -1.37
CA TRP A 122 -15.34 11.19 -0.82
C TRP A 122 -14.28 11.24 -1.91
N ARG A 123 -13.58 12.37 -2.02
CA ARG A 123 -12.49 12.58 -2.97
C ARG A 123 -11.32 13.22 -2.27
N TRP A 124 -10.14 13.04 -2.84
CA TRP A 124 -8.95 13.74 -2.38
C TRP A 124 -8.29 14.49 -3.54
N ARG A 125 -7.55 15.54 -3.18
CA ARG A 125 -6.67 16.26 -4.09
C ARG A 125 -5.38 16.63 -3.38
N LEU A 126 -4.27 16.59 -4.10
CA LEU A 126 -2.99 17.10 -3.63
C LEU A 126 -2.85 18.55 -4.09
N VAL A 127 -2.72 19.46 -3.13
CA VAL A 127 -2.62 20.90 -3.39
C VAL A 127 -1.23 21.36 -3.03
N HIS A 128 -0.51 21.93 -4.00
CA HIS A 128 0.78 22.56 -3.77
C HIS A 128 0.61 23.89 -3.01
N ARG A 129 1.63 24.37 -2.31
CA ARG A 129 1.60 25.61 -1.52
C ARG A 129 1.20 26.87 -2.30
N ASN A 130 1.33 26.87 -3.63
CA ASN A 130 0.85 27.95 -4.50
C ASN A 130 -0.66 27.91 -4.77
N GLY A 131 -1.37 26.92 -4.22
CA GLY A 131 -2.81 26.73 -4.38
C GLY A 131 -3.21 25.84 -5.57
N ASN A 132 -2.25 25.43 -6.41
CA ASN A 132 -2.55 24.60 -7.57
C ASN A 132 -2.78 23.14 -7.16
N VAL A 133 -3.80 22.53 -7.75
CA VAL A 133 -4.03 21.09 -7.65
C VAL A 133 -3.05 20.39 -8.59
N ILE A 134 -2.24 19.48 -8.04
CA ILE A 134 -1.23 18.72 -8.79
C ILE A 134 -1.62 17.26 -9.00
N ALA A 135 -2.50 16.72 -8.15
CA ALA A 135 -3.09 15.40 -8.34
C ALA A 135 -4.51 15.35 -7.75
N THR A 136 -5.35 14.47 -8.28
CA THR A 136 -6.68 14.16 -7.76
C THR A 136 -6.86 12.66 -7.66
N SER A 137 -7.86 12.21 -6.91
CA SER A 137 -8.17 10.78 -6.78
C SER A 137 -8.59 10.10 -8.09
N GLY A 138 -8.94 10.85 -9.14
CA GLY A 138 -9.55 10.34 -10.38
C GLY A 138 -10.99 9.85 -10.16
N GLU A 139 -11.22 9.06 -9.12
CA GLU A 139 -12.48 8.43 -8.78
C GLU A 139 -13.08 8.98 -7.47
N GLY A 140 -14.37 8.72 -7.25
CA GLY A 140 -15.08 9.00 -6.01
C GLY A 140 -15.15 7.75 -5.14
N TYR A 141 -14.97 7.92 -3.83
CA TYR A 141 -15.06 6.83 -2.86
C TYR A 141 -16.36 6.91 -2.05
N THR A 142 -16.98 5.78 -1.76
CA THR A 142 -18.21 5.71 -0.95
C THR A 142 -17.97 6.07 0.51
N THR A 143 -16.76 5.84 1.03
CA THR A 143 -16.41 6.10 2.44
C THR A 143 -15.14 6.94 2.57
N LYS A 144 -15.05 7.70 3.67
CA LYS A 144 -13.88 8.52 3.99
C LYS A 144 -12.61 7.66 4.16
N ARG A 145 -12.79 6.46 4.70
CA ARG A 145 -11.73 5.45 4.91
C ARG A 145 -11.10 5.03 3.59
N ASN A 146 -11.90 4.67 2.59
CA ASN A 146 -11.40 4.26 1.27
C ASN A 146 -10.61 5.39 0.59
N ALA A 147 -11.06 6.64 0.74
CA ALA A 147 -10.32 7.78 0.23
C ALA A 147 -8.96 8.00 0.95
N LYS A 148 -8.88 7.78 2.26
CA LYS A 148 -7.59 7.82 3.00
C LYS A 148 -6.66 6.69 2.57
N LYS A 149 -7.18 5.47 2.36
CA LYS A 149 -6.40 4.34 1.83
C LYS A 149 -5.84 4.66 0.45
N GLY A 150 -6.63 5.33 -0.40
CA GLY A 150 -6.15 5.87 -1.68
C GLY A 150 -4.97 6.84 -1.52
N ILE A 151 -5.05 7.79 -0.56
CA ILE A 151 -3.93 8.70 -0.26
C ILE A 151 -2.69 7.93 0.19
N ARG A 152 -2.83 6.96 1.11
CA ARG A 152 -1.71 6.13 1.58
C ARG A 152 -1.05 5.36 0.44
N SER A 153 -1.85 4.79 -0.46
CA SER A 153 -1.35 4.10 -1.66
C SER A 153 -0.51 5.03 -2.54
N VAL A 154 -0.96 6.27 -2.75
CA VAL A 154 -0.16 7.26 -3.52
C VAL A 154 1.14 7.59 -2.80
N LEU A 155 1.10 7.85 -1.50
CA LEU A 155 2.30 8.14 -0.70
C LEU A 155 3.33 7.00 -0.77
N ARG A 156 2.86 5.76 -0.75
CA ARG A 156 3.68 4.55 -0.81
C ARG A 156 4.30 4.32 -2.18
N ASN A 157 3.51 4.45 -3.24
CA ASN A 157 3.89 4.00 -4.58
C ASN A 157 4.49 5.12 -5.45
N ALA A 158 4.06 6.37 -5.27
CA ALA A 158 4.47 7.47 -6.16
C ALA A 158 5.98 7.78 -6.15
N PRO A 159 6.71 7.76 -5.02
CA PRO A 159 8.12 8.13 -5.00
C PRO A 159 9.03 7.25 -5.89
N GLY A 160 8.63 5.99 -6.15
CA GLY A 160 9.40 5.03 -6.95
C GLY A 160 8.71 4.58 -8.24
N ALA A 161 7.57 5.16 -8.60
CA ALA A 161 6.80 4.74 -9.78
C ALA A 161 7.54 5.09 -11.08
N ALA A 162 7.63 4.14 -12.00
CA ALA A 162 8.20 4.36 -13.34
C ALA A 162 7.30 5.29 -14.17
N ILE A 163 7.92 6.18 -14.94
CA ILE A 163 7.23 7.08 -15.88
C ILE A 163 7.18 6.39 -17.25
N THR A 164 5.98 6.22 -17.80
CA THR A 164 5.77 5.65 -19.13
C THR A 164 4.94 6.59 -19.99
N GLU A 165 5.36 6.80 -21.24
CA GLU A 165 4.59 7.54 -22.24
C GLU A 165 3.74 6.57 -23.05
N THR A 166 2.43 6.84 -23.15
CA THR A 166 1.50 6.06 -23.96
C THR A 166 0.84 6.99 -24.97
N ASP A 167 0.99 6.68 -26.26
CA ASP A 167 0.18 7.29 -27.31
C ASP A 167 -1.21 6.63 -27.31
N GLU A 168 -2.21 7.33 -26.80
CA GLU A 168 -3.61 6.96 -27.03
C GLU A 168 -3.94 7.19 -28.52
N SER A 169 -3.65 6.18 -29.35
CA SER A 169 -4.10 6.14 -30.73
C SER A 169 -5.60 5.85 -30.74
N ALA A 170 -6.41 6.86 -31.07
CA ALA A 170 -7.87 6.83 -31.15
C ALA A 170 -8.43 5.92 -32.26
#